data_AF-P83892-F1
#
_entry.id   AF-P83892-F1
#
_cell.length_a   1.000
_cell.length_b   1.000
_cell.length_c   1.000
_cell.angle_alpha   90.00
_cell.angle_beta   90.00
_cell.angle_gamma   90.00
#
_symmetry.space_group_name_H-M   'P 1'
#
loop_
_entity.id
_entity.type
_entity.pdbx_description
1 polymer ?
#
loop_
_entity_poly.entity_id
_entity_poly.type
_entity_poly.pdbx_seq_one_letter_code
_entity_poly.pdbx_strand_id
1 'polypeptide(L)' 'IACAPRGLLCFRDKECCKGLTCKGRFVNTWPTFCLV' A
#
# COMPACT_ATOMS: atom_id res chain seq x y z
N ILE A 1 -2.62 -16.54 -2.32
CA ILE A 1 -2.97 -15.26 -1.66
C ILE A 1 -2.71 -14.18 -2.69
N ALA A 2 -3.74 -13.49 -3.16
CA ALA A 2 -3.55 -12.32 -4.01
C ALA A 2 -3.04 -11.16 -3.15
N CYS A 3 -1.97 -10.51 -3.58
CA CYS A 3 -1.44 -9.32 -2.92
C CYS A 3 -1.50 -8.14 -3.91
N ALA A 4 -1.64 -6.94 -3.37
CA ALA A 4 -1.69 -5.71 -4.14
C ALA A 4 -0.27 -5.32 -4.62
N PRO A 5 -0.06 -5.14 -5.93
CA PRO A 5 1.22 -4.69 -6.47
C PRO A 5 1.46 -3.22 -6.15
N ARG A 6 2.65 -2.73 -6.49
CA ARG A 6 3.05 -1.34 -6.25
C ARG A 6 2.10 -0.36 -6.97
N GLY A 7 1.65 0.67 -6.26
CA GLY A 7 0.76 1.71 -6.77
C GLY A 7 -0.73 1.38 -6.68
N LEU A 8 -1.11 0.18 -6.23
CA LEU A 8 -2.51 -0.13 -5.94
C LEU A 8 -2.95 0.52 -4.62
N LEU A 9 -4.25 0.84 -4.52
CA LEU A 9 -4.89 1.26 -3.28
C LEU A 9 -4.80 0.16 -2.23
N CYS A 10 -4.55 0.55 -0.99
CA CYS A 10 -4.52 -0.34 0.16
C CYS A 10 -5.06 0.39 1.39
N PHE A 11 -5.55 -0.36 2.37
CA PHE A 11 -5.93 0.16 3.69
C PHE A 11 -5.00 -0.34 4.79
N ARG A 12 -4.26 -1.44 4.54
CA ARG A 12 -3.35 -2.07 5.50
C ARG A 12 -2.13 -2.66 4.80
N ASP A 13 -0.98 -2.69 5.47
CA ASP A 13 0.27 -3.27 4.94
C ASP A 13 0.14 -4.73 4.49
N LYS A 14 -0.72 -5.51 5.15
CA LYS A 14 -0.95 -6.93 4.84
C LYS A 14 -1.60 -7.17 3.48
N GLU A 15 -2.20 -6.14 2.86
CA GLU A 15 -2.74 -6.25 1.51
C GLU A 15 -1.64 -6.19 0.46
N CYS A 16 -0.53 -5.53 0.75
CA CYS A 16 0.54 -5.30 -0.20
C CYS A 16 1.41 -6.54 -0.37
N CYS A 17 1.97 -6.71 -1.57
CA CYS A 17 2.94 -7.76 -1.82
C CYS A 17 4.18 -7.60 -0.95
N LYS A 18 4.87 -8.72 -0.68
CA LYS A 18 6.07 -8.75 0.15
C LYS A 18 7.10 -7.72 -0.35
N GLY A 19 7.60 -6.88 0.57
CA GLY A 19 8.51 -5.77 0.27
C GLY A 19 7.84 -4.44 -0.02
N LEU A 20 6.50 -4.38 0.02
CA LEU A 20 5.73 -3.14 -0.06
C LEU A 20 5.05 -2.86 1.28
N THR A 21 4.88 -1.58 1.58
CA THR A 21 4.15 -1.06 2.73
C THR A 21 2.98 -0.21 2.27
N CYS A 22 1.90 -0.23 3.02
CA CYS A 22 0.73 0.56 2.72
C CYS A 22 0.90 1.96 3.30
N LYS A 23 1.22 2.93 2.43
CA LYS A 23 1.48 4.31 2.87
C LYS A 23 0.94 5.35 1.90
N GLY A 24 0.58 6.50 2.44
CA GLY A 24 0.16 7.65 1.65
C GLY A 24 1.33 8.24 0.88
N ARG A 25 1.04 8.85 -0.27
CA ARG A 25 2.02 9.73 -0.94
C ARG A 25 2.36 10.96 -0.08
N PHE A 26 1.41 11.37 0.76
CA PHE A 26 1.54 12.45 1.72
C PHE A 26 1.23 11.90 3.12
N VAL A 27 1.96 12.37 4.13
CA VAL A 27 1.79 11.97 5.52
C VAL A 27 0.34 12.26 5.94
N ASN A 28 -0.35 11.23 6.44
CA ASN A 28 -1.75 11.29 6.91
C ASN A 28 -2.82 11.62 5.86
N THR A 29 -2.53 11.52 4.56
CA THR A 29 -3.53 11.76 3.51
C THR A 29 -3.99 10.43 2.90
N TRP A 30 -5.30 10.18 2.97
CA TRP A 30 -5.96 9.18 2.14
C TRP A 30 -6.08 9.71 0.70
N PRO A 31 -5.90 8.90 -0.35
CA PRO A 31 -5.65 7.46 -0.35
C PRO A 31 -4.22 7.01 -0.04
N THR A 32 -4.11 5.83 0.57
CA THR A 32 -2.87 5.09 0.78
C THR A 32 -2.65 4.03 -0.31
N PHE A 33 -1.39 3.82 -0.69
CA PHE A 33 -1.00 2.92 -1.76
C PHE A 33 0.10 1.97 -1.33
N CYS A 34 0.17 0.80 -1.98
CA CYS A 34 1.28 -0.12 -1.79
C CYS A 34 2.54 0.46 -2.42
N LEU A 35 3.49 0.87 -1.59
CA LEU A 35 4.72 1.54 -2.00
C LEU A 35 5.92 0.87 -1.31
N VAL A 36 7.10 0.94 -1.93
CA VAL A 36 8.35 0.50 -1.27
C VAL A 36 8.69 1.51 -0.20
#